data_AF-A0A2T1EN19-F1
#
_entry.id   AF-A0A2T1EN19-F1
#
_cell.length_a   1.000
_cell.length_b   1.000
_cell.length_c   1.000
_cell.angle_alpha   90.00
_cell.angle_beta   90.00
_cell.angle_gamma   90.00
#
_symmetry.space_group_name_H-M   'P 1'
#
loop_
_entity.id
_entity.type
_entity.pdbx_description
1 polymer ?
#
loop_
_entity_poly.entity_id
_entity_poly.type
_entity_poly.pdbx_seq_one_letter_code
_entity_poly.pdbx_strand_id
1 'polypeptide(L)'
;MAIAFGWLTILQHSILLELAAETTVSPTLGLTRSSESFLQEFALFLKIVLEFIAILIIAVSLVVALQKLIRQKQKRFQSTQQAIRLELGISLALSLEFLLAADIVSTAVSPSWDAIARLAAITGIRTFLNFFLQKEVKELQAMDQRLLQQKHELNAQENG
;
A
#
# COMPACT_ATOMS: atom_id res chain seq x y z
N MET A 1 -49.75 4.92 52.30
CA MET A 1 -50.06 5.25 50.88
C MET A 1 -49.35 6.50 50.37
N ALA A 2 -48.72 7.34 51.21
CA ALA A 2 -48.04 8.58 50.80
C ALA A 2 -46.61 8.40 50.20
N ILE A 3 -45.95 7.27 50.48
CA ILE A 3 -44.55 7.06 50.07
C ILE A 3 -44.44 6.82 48.55
N ALA A 4 -45.44 6.20 47.92
CA ALA A 4 -45.45 5.94 46.48
C ALA A 4 -45.53 7.22 45.62
N PHE A 5 -46.14 8.30 46.13
CA PHE A 5 -46.24 9.58 45.42
C PHE A 5 -44.88 10.30 45.29
N GLY A 6 -44.00 10.17 46.30
CA GLY A 6 -42.68 10.81 46.27
C GLY A 6 -41.75 10.22 45.20
N TRP A 7 -41.80 8.90 44.99
CA TRP A 7 -41.00 8.24 43.95
C TRP A 7 -41.45 8.63 42.55
N LEU A 8 -42.74 8.86 42.33
CA LEU A 8 -43.26 9.30 41.03
C LEU A 8 -42.81 10.74 40.71
N THR A 9 -42.78 11.64 41.69
CA THR A 9 -42.26 13.00 41.48
C THR A 9 -40.76 13.03 41.23
N ILE A 10 -40.00 12.16 41.90
CA ILE A 10 -38.55 12.04 41.69
C ILE A 10 -38.27 11.45 40.30
N LEU A 11 -39.01 10.41 39.89
CA LEU A 11 -38.86 9.80 38.56
C LEU A 11 -39.24 10.79 37.45
N GLN A 12 -40.35 11.52 37.60
CA GLN A 12 -40.79 12.54 36.67
C GLN A 12 -39.77 13.68 36.56
N HIS A 13 -39.20 14.13 37.70
CA HIS A 13 -38.19 15.17 37.72
C HIS A 13 -36.87 14.71 37.08
N SER A 14 -36.43 13.48 37.34
CA SER A 14 -35.26 12.88 36.70
C SER A 14 -35.44 12.73 35.19
N ILE A 15 -36.61 12.29 34.71
CA ILE A 15 -36.91 12.19 33.27
C ILE A 15 -36.94 13.58 32.62
N LEU A 16 -37.47 14.60 33.30
CA LEU A 16 -37.45 15.98 32.81
C LEU A 16 -36.02 16.57 32.77
N LEU A 17 -35.17 16.21 33.73
CA LEU A 17 -33.74 16.58 33.75
C LEU A 17 -32.96 15.87 32.63
N GLU A 18 -33.24 14.59 32.37
CA GLU A 18 -32.66 13.80 31.28
C GLU A 18 -33.07 14.36 29.90
N LEU A 19 -34.35 14.69 29.71
CA LEU A 19 -34.88 15.26 28.47
C LEU A 19 -34.39 16.71 28.24
N ALA A 20 -34.22 17.49 29.31
CA ALA A 20 -33.60 18.81 29.24
C ALA A 20 -32.10 18.72 28.90
N ALA A 21 -31.39 17.74 29.46
CA ALA A 21 -29.98 17.48 29.15
C ALA A 21 -29.77 17.03 27.69
N GLU A 22 -30.71 16.28 27.11
CA GLU A 22 -30.71 15.91 25.69
C GLU A 22 -30.86 17.11 24.74
N THR A 23 -31.48 18.22 25.17
CA THR A 23 -31.59 19.46 24.36
C THR A 23 -30.40 20.42 24.51
N THR A 24 -29.48 20.13 25.45
CA THR A 24 -28.23 20.89 25.65
C THR A 24 -27.04 20.31 24.89
N VAL A 25 -27.28 19.66 23.75
CA VAL A 25 -26.23 19.40 22.76
C VAL A 25 -25.78 20.72 22.12
N SER A 26 -24.72 21.27 22.69
CA SER A 26 -23.80 22.32 22.19
C SER A 26 -24.17 23.01 20.85
N PRO A 27 -24.27 24.36 20.80
CA PRO A 27 -24.48 25.15 19.57
C PRO A 27 -23.29 25.15 18.59
N THR A 28 -22.31 24.26 18.76
CA THR A 28 -21.09 24.14 17.93
C THR A 28 -21.24 23.18 16.74
N LEU A 29 -22.36 22.45 16.64
CA LEU A 29 -22.63 21.43 15.62
C LEU A 29 -22.60 21.92 14.16
N GLY A 30 -22.84 23.21 13.90
CA GLY A 30 -22.81 23.76 12.54
C GLY A 30 -21.39 23.97 11.97
N LEU A 31 -20.46 24.43 12.82
CA LEU A 31 -19.08 24.70 12.40
C LEU A 31 -18.27 23.40 12.27
N THR A 32 -18.41 22.47 13.24
CA THR A 32 -17.67 21.21 13.23
C THR A 32 -18.06 20.31 12.04
N ARG A 33 -19.35 20.23 11.69
CA ARG A 33 -19.80 19.45 10.53
C ARG A 33 -19.35 20.05 9.19
N SER A 34 -19.28 21.38 9.09
CA SER A 34 -18.79 22.03 7.88
C SER A 34 -17.28 21.85 7.71
N SER A 35 -16.50 21.85 8.80
CA SER A 35 -15.07 21.54 8.74
C SER A 35 -14.80 20.06 8.42
N GLU A 36 -15.61 19.15 8.97
CA GLU A 36 -15.43 17.70 8.75
C GLU A 36 -15.74 17.29 7.31
N SER A 37 -16.81 17.82 6.72
CA SER A 37 -17.15 17.61 5.30
C SER A 37 -16.08 18.15 4.35
N PHE A 38 -15.57 19.37 4.60
CA PHE A 38 -14.47 19.93 3.83
C PHE A 38 -13.19 19.07 3.90
N LEU A 39 -12.85 18.54 5.09
CA LEU A 39 -11.70 17.66 5.26
C LEU A 39 -11.87 16.33 4.53
N GLN A 40 -13.07 15.75 4.53
CA GLN A 40 -13.37 14.52 3.79
C GLN A 40 -13.23 14.72 2.28
N GLU A 41 -13.84 15.78 1.74
CA GLU A 41 -13.73 16.11 0.31
C GLU A 41 -12.28 16.37 -0.11
N PHE A 42 -11.53 17.13 0.70
CA PHE A 42 -10.13 17.42 0.44
C PHE A 42 -9.25 16.17 0.51
N ALA A 43 -9.45 15.31 1.51
CA ALA A 43 -8.71 14.04 1.63
C ALA A 43 -9.02 13.10 0.47
N LEU A 44 -10.28 13.00 0.03
CA LEU A 44 -10.66 12.21 -1.14
C LEU A 44 -10.02 12.75 -2.41
N PHE A 45 -9.97 14.08 -2.58
CA PHE A 45 -9.26 14.71 -3.68
C PHE A 45 -7.76 14.36 -3.66
N LEU A 46 -7.10 14.49 -2.51
CA LEU A 46 -5.68 14.13 -2.35
C LEU A 46 -5.43 12.65 -2.63
N LYS A 47 -6.30 11.75 -2.16
CA LYS A 47 -6.22 10.32 -2.46
C LYS A 47 -6.20 10.08 -3.97
N ILE A 48 -7.15 10.67 -4.70
CA ILE A 48 -7.25 10.51 -6.17
C ILE A 48 -5.99 11.03 -6.86
N VAL A 49 -5.45 12.18 -6.42
CA VAL A 49 -4.22 12.75 -6.98
C VAL A 49 -3.03 11.81 -6.75
N LEU A 50 -2.89 11.26 -5.55
CA LEU A 50 -1.81 10.33 -5.20
C LEU A 50 -1.91 9.02 -5.99
N GLU A 51 -3.12 8.45 -6.10
CA GLU A 51 -3.38 7.27 -6.93
C GLU A 51 -3.04 7.53 -8.40
N PHE A 52 -3.44 8.69 -8.92
CA PHE A 52 -3.16 9.06 -10.30
C PHE A 52 -1.65 9.19 -10.58
N ILE A 53 -0.90 9.82 -9.68
CA ILE A 53 0.56 9.90 -9.77
C ILE A 53 1.19 8.49 -9.77
N ALA A 54 0.75 7.62 -8.87
CA ALA A 54 1.25 6.24 -8.83
C ALA A 54 0.98 5.50 -10.15
N ILE A 55 -0.25 5.59 -10.68
CA ILE A 55 -0.63 4.97 -11.95
C ILE A 55 0.23 5.50 -13.10
N LEU A 56 0.49 6.81 -13.15
CA LEU A 56 1.35 7.41 -14.17
C LEU A 56 2.78 6.89 -14.10
N ILE A 57 3.37 6.80 -12.90
CA ILE A 57 4.73 6.28 -12.72
C ILE A 57 4.79 4.82 -13.20
N ILE A 58 3.82 3.98 -12.82
CA ILE A 58 3.73 2.59 -13.26
C ILE A 58 3.64 2.51 -14.80
N ALA A 59 2.74 3.30 -15.39
CA ALA A 59 2.51 3.29 -16.84
C ALA A 59 3.76 3.70 -17.63
N VAL A 60 4.40 4.82 -17.27
CA VAL A 60 5.61 5.30 -17.94
C VAL A 60 6.74 4.28 -17.81
N SER A 61 6.94 3.73 -16.62
CA SER A 61 8.03 2.79 -16.36
C SER A 61 7.84 1.48 -17.12
N LEU A 62 6.61 0.99 -17.22
CA LEU A 62 6.26 -0.18 -18.02
C LEU A 62 6.53 0.06 -19.51
N VAL A 63 6.10 1.21 -20.06
CA VAL A 63 6.35 1.57 -21.47
C VAL A 63 7.85 1.64 -21.76
N VAL A 64 8.63 2.30 -20.90
CA VAL A 64 10.09 2.41 -21.05
C VAL A 64 10.74 1.02 -21.04
N ALA A 65 10.36 0.15 -20.10
CA ALA A 65 10.91 -1.19 -20.02
C ALA A 65 10.56 -2.05 -21.24
N LEU A 66 9.32 -1.98 -21.74
CA LEU A 66 8.90 -2.68 -22.96
C LEU A 66 9.68 -2.19 -24.18
N GLN A 67 9.87 -0.86 -24.33
CA GLN A 67 10.67 -0.30 -25.41
C GLN A 67 12.12 -0.79 -25.36
N LYS A 68 12.75 -0.82 -24.17
CA LYS A 68 14.10 -1.35 -23.98
C LYS A 68 14.17 -2.83 -24.37
N LEU A 69 13.19 -3.63 -23.95
CA LEU A 69 13.13 -5.07 -24.23
C LEU A 69 12.97 -5.37 -25.73
N ILE A 70 12.12 -4.63 -26.43
CA ILE A 70 11.91 -4.78 -27.89
C ILE A 70 13.16 -4.37 -28.69
N ARG A 71 13.81 -3.27 -28.29
CA ARG A 71 15.03 -2.78 -28.97
C ARG A 71 16.22 -3.73 -28.82
N GLN A 72 16.19 -4.65 -27.87
CA GLN A 72 17.37 -5.43 -27.49
C GLN A 72 17.43 -6.86 -28.04
N LYS A 73 16.94 -7.07 -29.27
CA LYS A 73 16.95 -8.39 -29.91
C LYS A 73 18.34 -8.94 -30.31
N GLN A 74 19.46 -8.23 -30.16
CA GLN A 74 20.70 -8.66 -30.86
C GLN A 74 22.06 -8.71 -30.16
N LYS A 75 22.37 -8.09 -29.00
CA LYS A 75 23.70 -8.27 -28.37
C LYS A 75 23.65 -8.14 -26.83
N ARG A 76 24.12 -9.19 -26.13
CA ARG A 76 24.24 -9.38 -24.65
C ARG A 76 22.92 -9.37 -23.86
N PHE A 77 22.34 -10.55 -23.70
CA PHE A 77 21.01 -10.79 -23.12
C PHE A 77 20.93 -10.68 -21.59
N GLN A 78 22.02 -11.00 -20.85
CA GLN A 78 21.93 -11.14 -19.39
C GLN A 78 22.09 -9.82 -18.61
N SER A 79 23.09 -8.99 -18.93
CA SER A 79 23.40 -7.80 -18.13
C SER A 79 22.30 -6.72 -18.19
N THR A 80 21.59 -6.62 -19.32
CA THR A 80 20.57 -5.56 -19.49
C THR A 80 19.18 -5.97 -19.00
N GLN A 81 18.84 -7.26 -18.97
CA GLN A 81 17.60 -7.70 -18.30
C GLN A 81 17.64 -7.37 -16.80
N GLN A 82 18.77 -7.57 -16.13
CA GLN A 82 18.93 -7.20 -14.73
C GLN A 82 18.77 -5.69 -14.52
N ALA A 83 19.35 -4.86 -15.40
CA ALA A 83 19.19 -3.41 -15.35
C ALA A 83 17.73 -2.96 -15.54
N ILE A 84 17.02 -3.51 -16.53
CA ILE A 84 15.59 -3.20 -16.77
C ILE A 84 14.74 -3.61 -15.57
N ARG A 85 14.99 -4.80 -14.98
CA ARG A 85 14.29 -5.27 -13.79
C ARG A 85 14.55 -4.38 -12.57
N LEU A 86 15.79 -3.91 -12.38
CA LEU A 86 16.15 -3.02 -11.28
C LEU A 86 15.44 -1.66 -11.41
N GLU A 87 15.50 -1.04 -12.60
CA GLU A 87 14.84 0.23 -12.85
C GLU A 87 13.31 0.13 -12.67
N LEU A 88 12.70 -0.93 -13.22
CA LEU A 88 11.29 -1.24 -12.99
C LEU A 88 11.00 -1.40 -11.50
N GLY A 89 11.79 -2.21 -10.79
CA GLY A 89 11.62 -2.44 -9.35
C GLY A 89 11.65 -1.15 -8.52
N ILE A 90 12.55 -0.22 -8.85
CA ILE A 90 12.66 1.09 -8.18
C ILE A 90 11.40 1.94 -8.45
N SER A 91 10.97 2.05 -9.71
CA SER A 91 9.79 2.83 -10.07
C SER A 91 8.48 2.27 -9.47
N LEU A 92 8.37 0.94 -9.40
CA LEU A 92 7.25 0.26 -8.75
C LEU A 92 7.28 0.53 -7.25
N ALA A 93 8.44 0.43 -6.59
CA ALA A 93 8.57 0.74 -5.18
C ALA A 93 8.12 2.18 -4.86
N LEU A 94 8.53 3.16 -5.68
CA LEU A 94 8.09 4.55 -5.54
C LEU A 94 6.57 4.69 -5.72
N SER A 95 6.00 4.02 -6.71
CA SER A 95 4.54 4.05 -6.94
C SER A 95 3.76 3.48 -5.75
N LEU A 96 4.30 2.44 -5.10
CA LEU A 96 3.71 1.87 -3.90
C LEU A 96 3.75 2.83 -2.70
N GLU A 97 4.77 3.68 -2.58
CA GLU A 97 4.83 4.72 -1.54
C GLU A 97 3.69 5.74 -1.72
N PHE A 98 3.39 6.13 -2.97
CA PHE A 98 2.25 7.00 -3.27
C PHE A 98 0.89 6.34 -3.00
N LEU A 99 0.74 5.07 -3.35
CA LEU A 99 -0.49 4.31 -3.05
C LEU A 99 -0.69 4.16 -1.53
N LEU A 100 0.38 3.84 -0.80
CA LEU A 100 0.33 3.81 0.67
C LEU A 100 -0.05 5.17 1.24
N ALA A 101 0.50 6.27 0.71
CA ALA A 101 0.12 7.61 1.14
C ALA A 101 -1.37 7.88 0.88
N ALA A 102 -1.90 7.47 -0.27
CA ALA A 102 -3.32 7.60 -0.61
C ALA A 102 -4.21 6.79 0.37
N ASP A 103 -3.78 5.58 0.73
CA ASP A 103 -4.47 4.72 1.69
C ASP A 103 -4.44 5.31 3.12
N ILE A 104 -3.31 5.90 3.55
CA ILE A 104 -3.21 6.61 4.83
C ILE A 104 -4.17 7.81 4.86
N VAL A 105 -4.19 8.62 3.80
CA VAL A 105 -5.10 9.77 3.68
C VAL A 105 -6.56 9.32 3.77
N SER A 106 -6.92 8.24 3.06
CA SER A 106 -8.27 7.66 3.11
C SER A 106 -8.64 7.15 4.50
N THR A 107 -7.70 6.49 5.18
CA THR A 107 -7.92 5.92 6.53
C THR A 107 -8.02 6.99 7.60
N ALA A 108 -7.31 8.11 7.44
CA ALA A 108 -7.36 9.24 8.38
C ALA A 108 -8.75 9.89 8.44
N VAL A 109 -9.47 9.93 7.33
CA VAL A 109 -10.83 10.51 7.26
C VAL A 109 -11.95 9.47 7.38
N SER A 110 -11.69 8.21 7.00
CA SER A 110 -12.64 7.11 7.16
C SER A 110 -11.86 5.81 7.38
N PRO A 111 -11.57 5.45 8.64
CA PRO A 111 -10.83 4.23 8.94
C PRO A 111 -11.65 3.02 8.50
N SER A 112 -11.18 2.31 7.46
CA SER A 112 -11.83 1.13 6.92
C SER A 112 -10.90 -0.08 6.92
N TRP A 113 -11.45 -1.26 7.21
CA TRP A 113 -10.71 -2.53 7.16
C TRP A 113 -10.15 -2.84 5.76
N ASP A 114 -10.74 -2.28 4.71
CA ASP A 114 -10.33 -2.47 3.31
C ASP A 114 -8.96 -1.83 3.01
N ALA A 115 -8.66 -0.68 3.63
CA ALA A 115 -7.39 0.02 3.45
C ALA A 115 -6.21 -0.76 4.06
N ILE A 116 -6.43 -1.35 5.26
CA ILE A 116 -5.43 -2.20 5.91
C ILE A 116 -5.16 -3.45 5.05
N ALA A 117 -6.20 -4.04 4.45
CA ALA A 117 -6.07 -5.19 3.57
C ALA A 117 -5.29 -4.88 2.28
N ARG A 118 -5.52 -3.71 1.64
CA ARG A 118 -4.76 -3.26 0.45
C ARG A 118 -3.28 -3.11 0.74
N LEU A 119 -2.94 -2.49 1.86
CA LEU A 119 -1.55 -2.30 2.27
C LEU A 119 -0.84 -3.63 2.55
N ALA A 120 -1.52 -4.55 3.24
CA ALA A 120 -1.01 -5.90 3.49
C ALA A 120 -0.80 -6.68 2.18
N ALA A 121 -1.73 -6.57 1.22
CA ALA A 121 -1.60 -7.23 -0.09
C ALA A 121 -0.41 -6.71 -0.89
N ILE A 122 -0.22 -5.38 -0.97
CA ILE A 122 0.90 -4.76 -1.65
C ILE A 122 2.24 -5.20 -1.04
N THR A 123 2.34 -5.13 0.29
CA THR A 123 3.56 -5.51 1.01
C THR A 123 3.86 -6.99 0.86
N GLY A 124 2.82 -7.83 0.87
CA GLY A 124 2.90 -9.26 0.62
C GLY A 124 3.41 -9.59 -0.78
N ILE A 125 2.85 -8.98 -1.82
CA ILE A 125 3.30 -9.14 -3.21
C ILE A 125 4.76 -8.72 -3.35
N ARG A 126 5.14 -7.57 -2.77
CA ARG A 126 6.53 -7.08 -2.78
C ARG A 126 7.49 -8.09 -2.16
N THR A 127 7.12 -8.64 -1.01
CA THR A 127 7.94 -9.64 -0.30
C THR A 127 8.06 -10.93 -1.10
N PHE A 128 6.94 -11.42 -1.63
CA PHE A 128 6.89 -12.66 -2.40
C PHE A 128 7.73 -12.56 -3.69
N LEU A 129 7.55 -11.49 -4.47
CA LEU A 129 8.28 -11.29 -5.71
C LEU A 129 9.79 -11.14 -5.46
N ASN A 130 10.18 -10.33 -4.47
CA ASN A 130 11.59 -10.13 -4.14
C ASN A 130 12.24 -11.42 -3.64
N PHE A 131 11.53 -12.21 -2.82
CA PHE A 131 12.00 -13.50 -2.34
C PHE A 131 12.21 -14.49 -3.50
N PHE A 132 11.26 -14.60 -4.43
CA PHE A 132 11.35 -15.54 -5.54
C PHE A 132 12.48 -15.18 -6.50
N LEU A 133 12.64 -13.89 -6.81
CA LEU A 133 13.75 -13.38 -7.63
C LEU A 133 15.12 -13.65 -6.99
N GLN A 134 15.26 -13.38 -5.69
CA GLN A 134 16.52 -13.66 -4.98
C GLN A 134 16.84 -15.15 -4.97
N LYS A 135 15.83 -16.00 -4.82
CA LYS A 135 16.00 -17.46 -4.87
C LYS A 135 16.48 -17.92 -6.25
N GLU A 136 15.81 -17.50 -7.31
CA GLU A 136 16.14 -17.90 -8.69
C GLU A 136 17.55 -17.44 -9.09
N VAL A 137 17.94 -16.21 -8.74
CA VAL A 137 19.31 -15.71 -8.99
C VAL A 137 20.36 -16.55 -8.28
N LYS A 138 20.09 -16.95 -7.02
CA LYS A 138 21.02 -17.77 -6.24
C LYS A 138 21.18 -19.17 -6.84
N GLU A 139 20.10 -19.77 -7.35
CA GLU A 139 20.15 -21.07 -8.03
C GLU A 139 20.96 -20.98 -9.33
N LEU A 140 20.73 -19.95 -10.15
CA LEU A 140 21.48 -19.73 -11.39
C LEU A 140 22.98 -19.54 -11.14
N GLN A 141 23.35 -18.75 -10.12
CA GLN A 141 24.77 -18.54 -9.75
C GLN A 141 25.43 -19.84 -9.27
N ALA A 142 24.72 -20.66 -8.50
CA ALA A 142 25.24 -21.95 -8.04
C ALA A 142 25.45 -22.95 -9.19
N MET A 143 24.57 -22.93 -10.20
CA MET A 143 24.73 -23.75 -11.41
C MET A 143 25.96 -23.33 -12.23
N ASP A 144 26.14 -22.03 -12.47
CA ASP A 144 27.30 -21.51 -13.21
C ASP A 144 28.62 -21.89 -12.53
N GLN A 145 28.69 -21.81 -11.20
CA GLN A 145 29.88 -22.22 -10.45
C GLN A 145 30.21 -23.71 -10.61
N ARG A 146 29.19 -24.58 -10.61
CA ARG A 146 29.38 -26.03 -10.82
C ARG A 146 29.86 -26.34 -12.23
N LEU A 147 29.31 -25.67 -13.23
CA LEU A 147 29.75 -25.83 -14.62
C LEU A 147 31.21 -25.41 -14.80
N LEU A 148 31.64 -24.33 -14.13
CA LEU A 148 33.03 -23.89 -14.15
C LEU A 148 33.96 -24.90 -13.46
N GLN A 149 33.58 -25.42 -12.30
CA GLN A 149 34.35 -26.46 -11.60
C GLN A 149 34.49 -27.72 -12.45
N GLN A 150 33.40 -28.21 -13.02
CA GLN A 150 33.41 -29.39 -13.87
C GLN A 150 34.27 -29.19 -15.12
N LYS A 151 34.25 -27.99 -15.72
CA LYS A 151 35.12 -27.66 -16.86
C LYS A 151 36.60 -27.66 -16.46
N HIS A 152 36.93 -27.18 -15.26
CA HIS A 152 38.30 -27.24 -14.74
C HIS A 152 38.77 -28.69 -14.52
N GLU A 153 37.89 -29.55 -13.99
CA GLU A 153 38.19 -30.98 -13.78
C GLU A 153 38.39 -31.72 -15.11
N LEU A 154 37.52 -31.50 -16.10
CA LEU A 154 37.64 -32.11 -17.44
C LEU A 154 38.93 -31.64 -18.14
N ASN A 155 39.24 -30.35 -18.10
CA ASN A 155 40.48 -29.82 -18.70
C ASN A 155 41.75 -30.33 -18.01
N ALA A 156 41.68 -30.69 -16.72
CA ALA A 156 42.79 -31.28 -15.98
C ALA A 156 42.99 -32.77 -16.34
N GLN A 157 41.91 -33.48 -16.69
CA GLN A 157 41.97 -34.86 -17.18
C GLN A 157 42.43 -34.97 -18.64
N GLU A 158 42.11 -33.98 -19.47
CA GLU A 158 42.50 -33.98 -20.90
C GLU A 158 43.99 -33.62 -21.12
N ASN A 159 44.59 -32.83 -20.22
CA ASN A 159 45.97 -32.34 -20.34
C ASN A 159 47.00 -33.08 -19.47
N GLY A 160 46.61 -34.12 -18.75
CA GLY A 160 47.48 -34.94 -17.88
C GLY A 160 47.71 -36.33 -18.43
#